data_AF-A0A5S9M665-F1
#
_entry.id   AF-A0A5S9M665-F1
#
_cell.length_a   1.000
_cell.length_b   1.000
_cell.length_c   1.000
_cell.angle_alpha   90.00
_cell.angle_beta   90.00
_cell.angle_gamma   90.00
#
_symmetry.space_group_name_H-M   'P 1'
#
loop_
_entity.id
_entity.type
_entity.pdbx_description
1 polymer ?
#
loop_
_entity_poly.entity_id
_entity_poly.type
_entity_poly.pdbx_seq_one_letter_code
_entity_poly.pdbx_strand_id
1 'polypeptide(L)'
;MFEVREIESDIFFIRNYLTKDLVMREDLYLFQKQGRDYKVIDKEWKAVRDQLVSMRVNGGFPYLTVIDGDYLKNNELYIKHWYEGIELDLKYLEKVLPYLYQLWGRSVHIESVLEGKEVMFSYDGKGVHRKYLA
;
A
#
# COMPACT_ATOMS: atom_id res chain seq x y z
N MET A 1 -21.76 -1.91 22.21
CA MET A 1 -21.30 -1.53 20.85
C MET A 1 -20.76 -0.11 20.78
N PHE A 2 -21.39 0.88 21.45
CA PHE A 2 -20.88 2.25 21.49
C PHE A 2 -19.60 2.42 22.31
N GLU A 3 -19.52 1.79 23.49
CA GLU A 3 -18.33 1.79 24.35
C GLU A 3 -17.09 1.21 23.64
N VAL A 4 -17.25 0.11 22.91
CA VAL A 4 -16.16 -0.49 22.12
C VAL A 4 -15.64 0.47 21.04
N ARG A 5 -16.52 1.25 20.40
CA ARG A 5 -16.12 2.24 19.37
C ARG A 5 -15.41 3.47 19.95
N GLU A 6 -15.62 3.73 21.24
CA GLU A 6 -14.98 4.85 21.95
C GLU A 6 -13.56 4.47 22.42
N ILE A 7 -13.33 3.18 22.69
CA ILE A 7 -12.10 2.67 23.29
C ILE A 7 -11.16 2.05 22.24
N GLU A 8 -11.71 1.34 21.25
CA GLU A 8 -10.92 0.55 20.29
C GLU A 8 -10.77 1.28 18.96
N SER A 9 -9.55 1.27 18.41
CA SER A 9 -9.36 1.61 16.99
C SER A 9 -9.86 0.48 16.10
N ASP A 10 -10.15 0.77 14.82
CA ASP A 10 -10.59 -0.25 13.84
C ASP A 10 -9.69 -1.49 13.81
N ILE A 11 -8.37 -1.28 13.97
CA ILE A 11 -7.37 -2.36 14.01
C ILE A 11 -7.58 -3.27 15.22
N PHE A 12 -7.68 -2.69 16.42
CA PHE A 12 -7.86 -3.48 17.63
C PHE A 12 -9.24 -4.11 17.70
N PHE A 13 -10.27 -3.42 17.19
CA PHE A 13 -11.61 -3.98 17.07
C PHE A 13 -11.62 -5.28 16.27
N ILE A 14 -11.04 -5.28 15.06
CA ILE A 14 -10.96 -6.50 14.24
C ILE A 14 -10.12 -7.56 14.96
N ARG A 15 -8.97 -7.20 15.52
CA ARG A 15 -8.06 -8.15 16.19
C ARG A 15 -8.72 -8.85 17.39
N ASN A 16 -9.47 -8.11 18.21
CA ASN A 16 -10.03 -8.59 19.47
C ASN A 16 -11.40 -9.25 19.29
N TYR A 17 -12.20 -8.79 18.33
CA TYR A 17 -13.61 -9.20 18.21
C TYR A 17 -13.92 -10.07 16.98
N LEU A 18 -13.04 -10.16 15.98
CA LEU A 18 -13.19 -11.12 14.88
C LEU A 18 -12.71 -12.52 15.32
N THR A 19 -13.58 -13.22 16.03
CA THR A 19 -13.29 -14.55 16.59
C THR A 19 -13.40 -15.65 15.53
N LYS A 20 -12.80 -16.81 15.83
CA LYS A 20 -12.91 -18.02 15.01
C LYS A 20 -14.36 -18.41 14.70
N ASP A 21 -15.21 -18.42 15.72
CA ASP A 21 -16.62 -18.81 15.57
C ASP A 21 -17.37 -17.85 14.66
N LEU A 22 -17.08 -16.55 14.75
CA LEU A 22 -17.66 -15.54 13.86
C LEU A 22 -17.20 -15.74 12.42
N VAL A 23 -15.89 -15.93 12.20
CA VAL A 23 -15.33 -16.19 10.86
C VAL A 23 -15.95 -17.42 10.21
N MET A 24 -16.13 -18.49 10.98
CA MET A 24 -16.73 -19.73 10.50
C MET A 24 -18.24 -19.60 10.24
N ARG A 25 -18.97 -18.93 11.15
CA ARG A 25 -20.42 -18.74 11.02
C ARG A 25 -20.78 -17.89 9.81
N GLU A 26 -20.00 -16.84 9.55
CA GLU A 26 -20.23 -15.94 8.42
C GLU A 26 -19.53 -16.40 7.12
N ASP A 27 -18.92 -17.60 7.12
CA ASP A 27 -18.13 -18.18 6.02
C ASP A 27 -17.16 -17.17 5.38
N LEU A 28 -16.35 -16.50 6.21
CA LEU A 28 -15.35 -15.56 5.70
C LEU A 28 -14.14 -16.32 5.13
N TYR A 29 -13.61 -15.82 4.02
CA TYR A 29 -12.48 -16.42 3.33
C TYR A 29 -11.66 -15.38 2.58
N LEU A 30 -10.40 -15.71 2.33
CA LEU A 30 -9.52 -14.96 1.46
C LEU A 30 -9.70 -15.43 0.02
N PHE A 31 -9.73 -14.49 -0.91
CA PHE A 31 -9.82 -14.78 -2.33
C PHE A 31 -8.82 -13.94 -3.12
N GLN A 32 -8.38 -14.47 -4.25
CA GLN A 32 -7.47 -13.78 -5.16
C GLN A 32 -7.93 -13.97 -6.60
N LYS A 33 -7.67 -12.97 -7.44
CA LYS A 33 -7.89 -13.07 -8.87
C LYS A 33 -6.81 -13.98 -9.49
N GLN A 34 -7.24 -15.06 -10.14
CA GLN A 34 -6.39 -15.93 -10.95
C GLN A 34 -6.87 -15.89 -12.40
N GLY A 35 -6.14 -15.16 -13.24
CA GLY A 35 -6.54 -14.92 -14.63
C GLY A 35 -7.81 -14.05 -14.70
N ARG A 36 -8.91 -14.63 -15.19
CA ARG A 36 -10.21 -13.95 -15.29
C ARG A 36 -11.12 -14.18 -14.08
N ASP A 37 -10.85 -15.20 -13.29
CA ASP A 37 -11.73 -15.65 -12.21
C ASP A 37 -11.17 -15.29 -10.84
N TYR A 38 -12.05 -15.22 -9.84
CA TYR A 38 -11.64 -15.15 -8.44
C TYR A 38 -11.74 -16.53 -7.82
N LYS A 39 -10.70 -16.93 -7.08
CA LYS A 39 -10.67 -18.21 -6.35
C LYS A 39 -10.43 -17.97 -4.88
N VAL A 40 -11.08 -18.77 -4.05
CA VAL A 40 -10.79 -18.86 -2.62
C VAL A 40 -9.40 -19.44 -2.44
N ILE A 41 -8.56 -18.73 -1.69
CA ILE A 41 -7.16 -19.11 -1.43
C ILE A 41 -6.94 -19.59 0.00
N ASP A 42 -7.74 -19.11 0.96
CA ASP A 42 -7.62 -19.51 2.35
C ASP A 42 -8.95 -19.32 3.09
N LYS A 43 -9.23 -20.20 4.06
CA LYS A 43 -10.37 -20.13 4.99
C LYS A 43 -9.92 -20.17 6.45
N GLU A 44 -8.62 -20.20 6.73
CA GLU A 44 -8.10 -20.20 8.10
C GLU A 44 -8.41 -18.84 8.76
N TRP A 45 -8.97 -18.89 9.97
CA TRP A 45 -9.58 -17.71 10.58
C TRP A 45 -8.55 -16.64 10.98
N LYS A 46 -7.33 -17.03 11.38
CA LYS A 46 -6.26 -16.07 11.67
C LYS A 46 -5.80 -15.40 10.39
N ALA A 47 -5.64 -16.15 9.30
CA ALA A 47 -5.29 -15.59 8.00
C ALA A 47 -6.33 -14.55 7.54
N VAL A 48 -7.62 -14.86 7.64
CA VAL A 48 -8.71 -13.92 7.32
C VAL A 48 -8.64 -12.67 8.20
N ARG A 49 -8.49 -12.84 9.52
CA ARG A 49 -8.40 -11.72 10.45
C ARG A 49 -7.17 -10.85 10.20
N ASP A 50 -6.01 -11.46 10.03
CA ASP A 50 -4.74 -10.77 9.87
C ASP A 50 -4.72 -9.98 8.55
N GLN A 51 -5.35 -10.48 7.49
CA GLN A 51 -5.56 -9.74 6.25
C GLN A 51 -6.50 -8.53 6.44
N LEU A 52 -7.60 -8.68 7.18
CA LEU A 52 -8.49 -7.54 7.44
C LEU A 52 -7.82 -6.47 8.32
N VAL A 53 -6.97 -6.89 9.25
CA VAL A 53 -6.13 -5.99 10.05
C VAL A 53 -5.11 -5.27 9.19
N SER A 54 -4.41 -5.97 8.28
CA SER A 54 -3.39 -5.35 7.41
C SER A 54 -4.00 -4.27 6.52
N MET A 55 -5.23 -4.48 6.02
CA MET A 55 -5.99 -3.48 5.26
C MET A 55 -6.39 -2.23 6.06
N ARG A 56 -6.16 -2.21 7.38
CA ARG A 56 -6.42 -1.05 8.25
C ARG A 56 -5.16 -0.39 8.77
N VAL A 57 -3.98 -0.98 8.55
CA VAL A 57 -2.69 -0.32 8.82
C VAL A 57 -2.60 0.93 7.95
N ASN A 58 -2.30 2.08 8.57
CA ASN A 58 -2.32 3.40 7.92
C ASN A 58 -3.62 3.72 7.15
N GLY A 59 -4.75 3.12 7.54
CA GLY A 59 -6.03 3.28 6.83
C GLY A 59 -6.02 2.68 5.42
N GLY A 60 -5.07 1.80 5.10
CA GLY A 60 -4.85 1.26 3.76
C GLY A 60 -4.12 2.22 2.81
N PHE A 61 -3.65 3.38 3.30
CA PHE A 61 -2.84 4.30 2.51
C PHE A 61 -1.36 3.89 2.56
N PRO A 62 -0.63 3.99 1.43
CA PRO A 62 0.79 3.69 1.40
C PRO A 62 1.57 4.68 2.25
N TYR A 63 2.57 4.19 2.99
CA TYR A 63 3.42 5.05 3.81
C TYR A 63 4.57 5.63 2.98
N LEU A 64 4.47 6.93 2.68
CA LEU A 64 5.42 7.66 1.84
C LEU A 64 6.08 8.79 2.63
N THR A 65 7.39 8.92 2.52
CA THR A 65 8.13 10.03 3.14
C THR A 65 9.07 10.69 2.14
N VAL A 66 9.16 12.01 2.18
CA VAL A 66 10.22 12.75 1.48
C VAL A 66 11.54 12.47 2.20
N ILE A 67 12.52 11.92 1.50
CA ILE A 67 13.87 11.64 2.04
C ILE A 67 14.84 12.76 1.66
N ASP A 68 14.69 13.33 0.46
CA ASP A 68 15.58 14.37 -0.04
C ASP A 68 14.81 15.36 -0.94
N GLY A 69 15.00 16.65 -0.72
CA GLY A 69 14.44 17.74 -1.55
C GLY A 69 15.47 18.40 -2.47
N ASP A 70 16.74 17.97 -2.41
CA ASP A 70 17.81 18.37 -3.31
C ASP A 70 18.51 17.14 -3.89
N TYR A 71 17.70 16.17 -4.31
CA TYR A 71 18.22 14.93 -4.83
C TYR A 71 19.13 15.18 -6.05
N LEU A 72 20.28 14.50 -6.06
CA LEU A 72 21.35 14.68 -7.04
C LEU A 72 21.85 16.14 -7.19
N LYS A 73 21.61 16.99 -6.20
CA LYS A 73 21.92 18.44 -6.22
C LYS A 73 21.24 19.18 -7.38
N ASN A 74 20.06 18.72 -7.78
CA ASN A 74 19.29 19.30 -8.89
C ASN A 74 17.92 19.83 -8.44
N ASN A 75 17.71 19.98 -7.12
CA ASN A 75 16.42 20.34 -6.50
C ASN A 75 15.29 19.36 -6.89
N GLU A 76 15.64 18.09 -7.12
CA GLU A 76 14.69 17.04 -7.42
C GLU A 76 14.15 16.41 -6.13
N LEU A 77 12.90 15.96 -6.17
CA LEU A 77 12.24 15.39 -5.00
C LEU A 77 12.44 13.89 -4.95
N TYR A 78 12.96 13.39 -3.83
CA TYR A 78 13.08 11.97 -3.54
C TYR A 78 12.08 11.55 -2.47
N ILE A 79 11.20 10.63 -2.82
CA ILE A 79 10.19 10.04 -1.94
C ILE A 79 10.51 8.55 -1.80
N LYS A 80 10.46 8.06 -0.57
CA LYS A 80 10.55 6.62 -0.28
C LYS A 80 9.18 6.09 0.12
N HIS A 81 8.77 5.02 -0.55
CA HIS A 81 7.71 4.15 -0.08
C HIS A 81 8.29 3.13 0.90
N TRP A 82 7.81 3.19 2.13
CA TRP A 82 8.11 2.18 3.13
C TRP A 82 7.24 0.97 2.83
N TYR A 83 7.83 -0.04 2.20
CA TYR A 83 7.11 -1.24 1.79
C TYR A 83 6.65 -2.05 3.00
N GLU A 84 5.34 -2.08 3.22
CA GLU A 84 4.67 -2.82 4.31
C GLU A 84 4.03 -4.13 3.80
N GLY A 85 4.59 -4.73 2.74
CA GLY A 85 4.06 -5.96 2.12
C GLY A 85 3.02 -5.74 1.01
N ILE A 86 2.69 -4.49 0.70
CA ILE A 86 1.76 -4.09 -0.36
C ILE A 86 2.49 -3.18 -1.33
N GLU A 87 2.47 -3.52 -2.61
CA GLU A 87 3.06 -2.71 -3.68
C GLU A 87 2.15 -1.54 -4.07
N LEU A 88 2.74 -0.48 -4.60
CA LEU A 88 1.96 0.62 -5.16
C LEU A 88 1.25 0.17 -6.45
N ASP A 89 -0.02 0.57 -6.62
CA ASP A 89 -0.72 0.37 -7.90
C ASP A 89 -0.03 1.21 -8.99
N LEU A 90 0.54 0.54 -9.99
CA LEU A 90 1.31 1.18 -11.04
C LEU A 90 0.48 2.17 -11.87
N LYS A 91 -0.79 1.85 -12.15
CA LYS A 91 -1.65 2.73 -12.95
C LYS A 91 -2.01 4.00 -12.18
N TYR A 92 -2.14 3.89 -10.87
CA TYR A 92 -2.36 5.04 -10.00
C TYR A 92 -1.08 5.87 -9.86
N LEU A 93 0.05 5.21 -9.60
CA LEU A 93 1.37 5.84 -9.48
C LEU A 93 1.74 6.66 -10.72
N GLU A 94 1.57 6.09 -11.91
CA GLU A 94 1.84 6.76 -13.19
C GLU A 94 1.01 8.04 -13.38
N LYS A 95 -0.20 8.10 -12.79
CA LYS A 95 -1.05 9.30 -12.82
C LYS A 95 -0.71 10.30 -11.71
N VAL A 96 -0.22 9.84 -10.56
CA VAL A 96 0.13 10.69 -9.41
C VAL A 96 1.42 11.47 -9.65
N LEU A 97 2.42 10.84 -10.28
CA LEU A 97 3.73 11.46 -10.54
C LEU A 97 3.65 12.81 -11.28
N PRO A 98 2.84 12.98 -12.34
CA PRO A 98 2.62 14.28 -12.96
C PRO A 98 2.09 15.36 -12.01
N TYR A 99 1.20 15.01 -11.08
CA TYR A 99 0.68 15.97 -10.09
C TYR A 99 1.74 16.34 -9.05
N LEU A 100 2.57 15.39 -8.63
CA LEU A 100 3.69 15.69 -7.73
C LEU A 100 4.70 16.63 -8.40
N TYR A 101 5.01 16.41 -9.67
CA TYR A 101 5.85 17.31 -10.46
C TYR A 101 5.21 18.70 -10.59
N GLN A 102 3.90 18.79 -10.81
CA GLN A 102 3.21 20.08 -10.87
C GLN A 102 3.31 20.85 -9.55
N LEU A 103 3.23 20.16 -8.41
CA LEU A 103 3.34 20.78 -7.09
C LEU A 103 4.78 21.14 -6.72
N TRP A 104 5.75 20.29 -7.06
CA TRP A 104 7.16 20.48 -6.73
C TRP A 104 7.89 21.41 -7.72
N GLY A 105 7.50 21.37 -9.00
CA GLY A 105 8.07 22.17 -10.09
C GLY A 105 9.31 21.57 -10.76
N ARG A 106 9.80 20.41 -10.29
CA ARG A 106 10.98 19.69 -10.82
C ARG A 106 10.75 18.18 -10.81
N SER A 107 11.71 17.42 -11.34
CA SER A 107 11.64 15.96 -11.39
C SER A 107 11.35 15.36 -10.01
N VAL A 108 10.51 14.32 -9.99
CA VAL A 108 10.13 13.60 -8.77
C VAL A 108 10.47 12.13 -8.94
N HIS A 109 11.07 11.56 -7.89
CA HIS A 109 11.50 10.17 -7.80
C HIS A 109 10.78 9.49 -6.64
N ILE A 110 10.18 8.33 -6.90
CA ILE A 110 9.57 7.46 -5.90
C ILE A 110 10.31 6.13 -5.92
N GLU A 111 11.01 5.82 -4.83
CA GLU A 111 11.53 4.49 -4.55
C GLU A 111 10.43 3.62 -3.96
N SER A 112 10.25 2.41 -4.48
CA SER A 112 9.28 1.41 -4.00
C SER A 112 9.80 -0.01 -4.28
N VAL A 113 9.05 -1.02 -3.88
CA VAL A 113 9.28 -2.43 -4.22
C VAL A 113 8.26 -2.87 -5.28
N LEU A 114 8.70 -3.66 -6.26
CA LEU A 114 7.89 -4.32 -7.28
C LEU A 114 8.43 -5.73 -7.52
N GLU A 115 7.59 -6.75 -7.39
CA GLU A 115 7.92 -8.17 -7.46
C GLU A 115 9.11 -8.54 -6.54
N GLY A 116 9.15 -7.93 -5.35
CA GLY A 116 10.21 -8.12 -4.36
C GLY A 116 11.54 -7.43 -4.69
N LYS A 117 11.61 -6.61 -5.74
CA LYS A 117 12.81 -5.85 -6.12
C LYS A 117 12.62 -4.37 -5.91
N GLU A 118 13.63 -3.69 -5.41
CA GLU A 118 13.63 -2.23 -5.30
C GLU A 118 13.61 -1.60 -6.70
N VAL A 119 12.76 -0.60 -6.87
CA VAL A 119 12.51 0.07 -8.13
C VAL A 119 12.30 1.56 -7.87
N MET A 120 12.84 2.37 -8.76
CA MET A 120 12.67 3.80 -8.80
C MET A 120 11.78 4.19 -9.97
N PHE A 121 10.71 4.90 -9.66
CA PHE A 121 9.86 5.57 -10.63
C PHE A 121 10.21 7.05 -10.65
N SER A 122 10.49 7.60 -11.81
CA SER A 122 10.89 9.00 -11.96
C SER A 122 10.00 9.68 -12.99
N TYR A 123 9.63 10.94 -12.75
CA TYR A 123 8.91 11.74 -13.73
C TYR A 123 9.65 13.07 -13.95
N ASP A 124 10.03 13.32 -15.19
CA ASP A 124 10.88 14.45 -15.61
C ASP A 124 10.10 15.60 -16.28
N GLY A 125 8.77 15.52 -16.29
CA GLY A 125 7.89 16.46 -17.00
C GLY A 125 7.48 16.00 -18.40
N LYS A 126 8.12 14.96 -18.96
CA LYS A 126 7.79 14.40 -20.28
C LYS A 126 7.19 13.00 -20.18
N GLY A 127 7.67 12.19 -19.24
CA GLY A 127 7.21 10.81 -19.08
C GLY A 127 7.63 10.18 -17.77
N VAL A 128 7.01 9.04 -17.46
CA VAL A 128 7.38 8.21 -16.31
C VAL A 128 8.44 7.22 -16.75
N HIS A 129 9.59 7.23 -16.07
CA HIS A 129 10.70 6.32 -16.27
C HIS A 129 10.79 5.35 -15.09
N ARG A 130 11.13 4.09 -15.38
CA ARG A 130 11.28 3.03 -14.36
C ARG A 130 12.69 2.47 -14.41
N LYS A 131 13.36 2.39 -13.26
CA LYS A 131 14.70 1.82 -13.10
C LYS A 131 14.74 0.89 -11.88
N TYR A 132 15.14 -0.36 -12.07
CA TYR A 132 15.41 -1.26 -10.94
C TYR A 132 16.68 -0.83 -10.22
N LEU A 133 16.64 -0.83 -8.88
CA LEU A 133 17.80 -0.63 -8.03
C LEU A 133 18.50 -1.98 -7.85
N ALA A 134 19.83 -1.97 -7.85
CA ALA A 134 20.67 -3.17 -7.85
C ALA A 134 20.84 -3.73 -6.43
#